data_AF-A0A2M7PW93-F1
#
_entry.id   AF-A0A2M7PW93-F1
#
_cell.length_a   1.000
_cell.length_b   1.000
_cell.length_c   1.000
_cell.angle_alpha   90.00
_cell.angle_beta   90.00
_cell.angle_gamma   90.00
#
_symmetry.space_group_name_H-M   'P 1'
#
loop_
_entity.id
_entity.type
_entity.pdbx_description
1 polymer ?
#
loop_
_entity_poly.entity_id
_entity_poly.type
_entity_poly.pdbx_seq_one_letter_code
_entity_poly.pdbx_strand_id
1 'polypeptide(L)'
;DGFYKSLTSVDLSQGFFKYELTLPMAIGTVGGLTSLHPLAKHSLKMLGNPTAKELMMIASAVGLANNFAAVRSLVTKGIQIGHMKMHLLNILNHFEATNEEKEKAVEYFIDNKVTFSNVSQFIAEIRNK
;
A
#
# COMPACT_ATOMS: atom_id res chain seq x y z
N ASP A 1 -12.67 25.28 -6.32
CA ASP A 1 -12.12 25.99 -5.14
C ASP A 1 -10.66 26.41 -5.29
N GLY A 2 -9.95 26.07 -6.38
CA GLY A 2 -8.54 26.49 -6.59
C GLY A 2 -7.49 25.67 -5.83
N PHE A 3 -7.91 24.66 -5.05
CA PHE A 3 -7.01 23.81 -4.26
C PHE A 3 -6.98 22.38 -4.80
N TYR A 4 -5.79 21.79 -4.82
CA TYR A 4 -5.61 20.36 -5.07
C TYR A 4 -6.22 19.55 -3.91
N LYS A 5 -7.06 18.55 -4.23
CA LYS A 5 -7.80 17.73 -3.26
C LYS A 5 -7.84 16.28 -3.71
N SER A 6 -8.21 15.38 -2.80
CA SER A 6 -8.52 13.99 -3.12
C SER A 6 -9.58 13.90 -4.22
N LEU A 7 -9.41 12.93 -5.13
CA LEU A 7 -10.42 12.58 -6.14
C LEU A 7 -11.43 11.55 -5.61
N THR A 8 -11.15 10.96 -4.44
CA THR A 8 -12.06 10.07 -3.72
C THR A 8 -12.71 10.74 -2.53
N SER A 9 -13.95 10.37 -2.25
CA SER A 9 -14.73 10.80 -1.09
C SER A 9 -15.26 9.60 -0.31
N VAL A 10 -15.35 9.75 1.02
CA VAL A 10 -15.93 8.76 1.94
C VAL A 10 -17.20 9.34 2.55
N ASP A 11 -18.25 8.54 2.61
CA ASP A 11 -19.46 8.80 3.39
C ASP A 11 -19.74 7.62 4.32
N LEU A 12 -20.12 7.92 5.56
CA LEU A 12 -20.46 6.97 6.63
C LEU A 12 -21.95 7.04 7.02
N SER A 13 -22.76 7.77 6.26
CA SER A 13 -24.19 7.91 6.49
C SER A 13 -24.91 6.56 6.38
N GLN A 14 -26.07 6.46 7.05
CA GLN A 14 -26.95 5.28 7.00
C GLN A 14 -26.31 3.95 7.47
N GLY A 15 -25.17 3.99 8.16
CA GLY A 15 -24.49 2.80 8.67
C GLY A 15 -23.69 2.03 7.62
N PHE A 16 -23.45 2.62 6.44
CA PHE A 16 -22.64 2.01 5.38
C PHE A 16 -21.36 2.80 5.13
N PHE A 17 -20.27 2.09 4.83
CA PHE A 17 -19.05 2.71 4.31
C PHE A 17 -19.18 2.87 2.80
N LYS A 18 -19.41 4.10 2.34
CA LYS A 18 -19.49 4.45 0.93
C LYS A 18 -18.21 5.14 0.49
N TYR A 19 -17.56 4.61 -0.53
CA TYR A 19 -16.33 5.15 -1.09
C TYR A 19 -16.51 5.41 -2.59
N GLU A 20 -16.27 6.64 -3.01
CA GLU A 20 -16.60 7.10 -4.35
C GLU A 20 -15.39 7.72 -5.04
N LEU A 21 -15.34 7.57 -6.36
CA LEU A 21 -14.33 8.15 -7.24
C LEU A 21 -15.04 8.71 -8.47
N THR A 22 -14.85 9.98 -8.76
CA THR A 22 -15.33 10.61 -10.00
C THR A 22 -14.15 11.19 -10.74
N LEU A 23 -13.97 10.77 -11.99
CA LEU A 23 -12.85 11.20 -12.83
C LEU A 23 -13.34 11.54 -14.24
N PRO A 24 -12.86 12.63 -14.84
CA PRO A 24 -12.94 12.78 -16.29
C PRO A 24 -11.95 11.79 -16.93
N MET A 25 -12.45 10.92 -17.81
CA MET A 25 -11.61 9.99 -18.56
C MET A 25 -11.95 10.04 -20.05
N ALA A 26 -10.91 10.12 -20.87
CA ALA A 26 -11.01 10.07 -22.32
C ALA A 26 -10.31 8.79 -22.79
N ILE A 27 -11.05 7.68 -22.83
CA ILE A 27 -10.56 6.36 -23.25
C ILE A 27 -11.35 5.90 -24.47
N GLY A 28 -10.66 5.30 -25.44
CA GLY A 28 -11.28 4.66 -26.61
C GLY A 28 -10.96 3.16 -26.66
N THR A 29 -11.87 2.39 -27.26
CA THR A 29 -11.70 0.94 -27.46
C THR A 29 -11.50 0.57 -28.94
N VAL A 30 -11.47 1.58 -29.82
CA VAL A 30 -11.32 1.43 -31.27
C VAL A 30 -10.31 2.46 -31.78
N GLY A 31 -9.44 2.03 -32.70
CA GLY A 31 -8.52 2.89 -33.42
C GLY A 31 -7.18 3.12 -32.73
N GLY A 32 -6.21 3.64 -33.50
CA GLY A 32 -4.86 3.90 -33.02
C GLY A 32 -4.15 2.66 -32.49
N LEU A 33 -3.43 2.82 -31.37
CA LEU A 33 -2.65 1.75 -30.75
C LEU A 33 -3.51 0.60 -30.19
N THR A 34 -4.78 0.86 -29.84
CA THR A 34 -5.68 -0.18 -29.31
C THR A 34 -5.95 -1.28 -30.34
N SER A 35 -5.94 -0.94 -31.64
CA SER A 35 -6.08 -1.88 -32.74
C SER A 35 -4.74 -2.39 -33.30
N LEU A 36 -3.69 -1.57 -33.27
CA LEU A 36 -2.40 -1.88 -33.89
C LEU A 36 -1.46 -2.70 -32.98
N HIS A 37 -1.47 -2.44 -31.67
CA HIS A 37 -0.54 -3.10 -30.75
C HIS A 37 -1.11 -4.46 -30.29
N PRO A 38 -0.42 -5.60 -30.54
CA PRO A 38 -0.94 -6.93 -30.22
C PRO A 38 -1.36 -7.11 -28.76
N LEU A 39 -0.57 -6.59 -27.81
CA LEU A 39 -0.90 -6.66 -26.39
C LEU A 39 -2.14 -5.83 -26.02
N ALA A 40 -2.31 -4.63 -26.57
CA ALA A 40 -3.48 -3.80 -26.27
C ALA A 40 -4.77 -4.48 -26.76
N LYS A 41 -4.73 -5.02 -27.98
CA LYS A 41 -5.82 -5.80 -28.57
C LYS A 41 -6.13 -7.05 -27.74
N HIS A 42 -5.10 -7.77 -27.27
CA HIS A 42 -5.28 -8.95 -26.43
C HIS A 42 -5.88 -8.60 -25.06
N SER A 43 -5.42 -7.52 -24.42
CA SER A 43 -5.98 -7.05 -23.14
C SER A 43 -7.45 -6.67 -23.24
N LEU A 44 -7.86 -5.98 -24.32
CA LEU A 44 -9.27 -5.67 -24.57
C LEU A 44 -10.10 -6.95 -24.76
N LYS A 45 -9.55 -7.94 -25.49
CA LYS A 45 -10.19 -9.24 -25.66
C LYS A 45 -10.34 -10.00 -24.33
N MET A 46 -9.33 -9.96 -23.48
CA MET A 46 -9.36 -10.57 -22.13
C MET A 46 -10.46 -9.94 -21.26
N LEU A 47 -10.69 -8.63 -21.40
CA LEU A 47 -11.78 -7.91 -20.74
C LEU A 47 -13.16 -8.12 -21.39
N GLY A 48 -13.28 -8.95 -22.42
CA GLY A 48 -14.55 -9.19 -23.12
C GLY A 48 -14.91 -8.15 -24.18
N ASN A 49 -13.93 -7.39 -24.69
CA ASN A 49 -14.11 -6.30 -25.66
C ASN A 49 -15.16 -5.26 -25.22
N PRO A 50 -14.95 -4.59 -24.07
CA PRO A 50 -15.87 -3.58 -23.59
C PRO A 50 -16.02 -2.40 -24.58
N THR A 51 -17.15 -1.73 -24.51
CA THR A 51 -17.31 -0.37 -25.06
C THR A 51 -16.39 0.61 -24.31
N ALA A 52 -16.13 1.77 -24.90
CA ALA A 52 -15.35 2.82 -24.23
C ALA A 52 -15.93 3.20 -22.85
N LYS A 53 -17.27 3.25 -22.74
CA LYS A 53 -17.96 3.54 -21.47
C LYS A 53 -17.75 2.45 -20.44
N GLU A 54 -17.84 1.18 -20.83
CA GLU A 54 -17.55 0.05 -19.94
C GLU A 54 -16.09 0.02 -19.52
N LEU A 55 -15.15 0.29 -20.43
CA LEU A 55 -13.74 0.36 -20.09
C LEU A 55 -13.45 1.50 -19.10
N MET A 56 -14.11 2.65 -19.24
CA MET A 56 -14.06 3.72 -18.25
C MET A 56 -14.58 3.25 -16.89
N MET A 57 -15.74 2.58 -16.84
CA MET A 57 -16.26 2.05 -15.56
C MET A 57 -15.32 1.04 -14.91
N ILE A 58 -14.72 0.13 -15.70
CA ILE A 58 -13.73 -0.84 -15.22
C ILE A 58 -12.50 -0.11 -14.67
N ALA A 59 -11.95 0.86 -15.41
CA ALA A 59 -10.79 1.63 -14.99
C ALA A 59 -11.06 2.41 -13.69
N SER A 60 -12.22 3.06 -13.56
CA SER A 60 -12.63 3.74 -12.34
C SER A 60 -12.76 2.77 -11.16
N ALA A 61 -13.39 1.61 -11.35
CA ALA A 61 -13.54 0.61 -10.29
C ALA A 61 -12.19 0.08 -9.81
N VAL A 62 -11.27 -0.22 -10.74
CA VAL A 62 -9.90 -0.65 -10.42
C VAL A 62 -9.14 0.46 -9.69
N GLY A 63 -9.26 1.72 -10.13
CA GLY A 63 -8.66 2.87 -9.48
C GLY A 63 -9.15 3.07 -8.04
N LEU A 64 -10.47 2.95 -7.83
CA LEU A 64 -11.08 3.03 -6.50
C LEU A 64 -10.60 1.88 -5.60
N ALA A 65 -10.56 0.65 -6.12
CA ALA A 65 -10.07 -0.52 -5.38
C ALA A 65 -8.59 -0.38 -4.99
N ASN A 66 -7.75 0.09 -5.91
CA ASN A 66 -6.33 0.36 -5.65
C ASN A 66 -6.15 1.42 -4.56
N ASN A 67 -6.89 2.54 -4.66
CA ASN A 67 -6.82 3.60 -3.67
C ASN A 67 -7.32 3.13 -2.30
N PHE A 68 -8.41 2.36 -2.25
CA PHE A 68 -8.91 1.77 -1.01
C PHE A 68 -7.89 0.82 -0.38
N ALA A 69 -7.26 -0.06 -1.17
CA ALA A 69 -6.25 -0.99 -0.69
C ALA A 69 -5.04 -0.25 -0.09
N ALA A 70 -4.60 0.85 -0.72
CA ALA A 70 -3.51 1.68 -0.22
C ALA A 70 -3.88 2.38 1.10
N VAL A 71 -5.07 2.98 1.20
CA VAL A 71 -5.51 3.61 2.47
C VAL A 71 -5.66 2.55 3.56
N ARG A 72 -6.30 1.42 3.25
CA ARG A 72 -6.46 0.30 4.18
C ARG A 72 -5.12 -0.21 4.69
N SER A 73 -4.12 -0.33 3.82
CA SER A 73 -2.81 -0.83 4.23
C SER A 73 -2.07 0.15 5.14
N LEU A 74 -2.24 1.46 4.94
CA LEU A 74 -1.68 2.51 5.82
C LEU A 74 -2.32 2.53 7.21
N VAL A 75 -3.63 2.26 7.31
CA VAL A 75 -4.37 2.32 8.59
C VAL A 75 -4.46 0.98 9.31
N THR A 76 -3.98 -0.11 8.70
CA THR A 76 -3.96 -1.44 9.33
C THR A 76 -2.58 -1.80 9.88
N LYS A 77 -2.55 -2.68 10.88
CA LYS A 77 -1.31 -3.07 11.56
C LYS A 77 -0.32 -3.80 10.65
N GLY A 78 -0.72 -4.36 9.52
CA GLY A 78 0.13 -5.18 8.67
C GLY A 78 1.39 -4.46 8.16
N ILE A 79 1.22 -3.29 7.53
CA ILE A 79 2.38 -2.49 7.07
C ILE A 79 3.17 -1.96 8.27
N GLN A 80 2.48 -1.51 9.33
CA GLN A 80 3.14 -1.00 10.53
C GLN A 80 4.06 -2.06 11.16
N ILE A 81 3.60 -3.30 11.33
CA ILE A 81 4.40 -4.40 11.89
C ILE A 81 5.59 -4.73 10.97
N GLY A 82 5.37 -4.81 9.66
CA GLY A 82 6.44 -5.07 8.69
C GLY A 82 7.51 -3.97 8.69
N HIS A 83 7.08 -2.71 8.67
CA HIS A 83 7.96 -1.55 8.75
C HIS A 83 8.71 -1.50 10.08
N MET A 84 8.04 -1.79 11.20
CA MET A 84 8.68 -1.82 12.51
C MET A 84 9.71 -2.94 12.63
N LYS A 85 9.45 -4.13 12.08
CA LYS A 85 10.43 -5.21 12.01
C LYS A 85 11.66 -4.80 11.18
N MET A 86 11.45 -4.18 10.02
CA MET A 86 12.53 -3.65 9.20
C MET A 86 13.31 -2.55 9.93
N HIS A 87 12.61 -1.63 10.58
CA HIS A 87 13.20 -0.53 11.34
C HIS A 87 14.07 -1.04 12.49
N LEU A 88 13.58 -2.02 13.27
CA LEU A 88 14.34 -2.69 14.31
C LEU A 88 15.61 -3.32 13.76
N LEU A 89 15.50 -4.12 12.69
CA LEU A 89 16.65 -4.77 12.06
C LEU A 89 17.68 -3.77 11.53
N ASN A 90 17.25 -2.61 11.01
CA ASN A 90 18.15 -1.55 10.58
C ASN A 90 18.93 -0.95 11.76
N ILE A 91 18.28 -0.71 12.91
CA ILE A 91 18.96 -0.23 14.12
C ILE A 91 19.93 -1.30 14.65
N LEU A 92 19.52 -2.56 14.67
CA LEU A 92 20.39 -3.66 15.10
C LEU A 92 21.62 -3.83 14.20
N ASN A 93 21.46 -3.67 12.88
CA ASN A 93 22.58 -3.67 11.94
C ASN A 93 23.55 -2.51 12.20
N HIS A 94 23.07 -1.34 12.61
CA HIS A 94 23.93 -0.22 13.01
C HIS A 94 24.81 -0.55 14.22
N PHE A 95 24.32 -1.39 15.14
CA PHE A 95 25.09 -1.91 16.28
C PHE A 95 25.88 -3.20 15.96
N GLU A 96 25.93 -3.59 14.68
CA GLU A 96 26.56 -4.83 14.21
C GLU A 96 26.06 -6.06 14.98
N ALA A 97 24.75 -6.09 15.27
CA ALA A 97 24.18 -7.15 16.08
C ALA A 97 24.35 -8.54 15.42
N THR A 98 24.70 -9.54 16.22
CA THR A 98 24.78 -10.94 15.77
C THR A 98 23.38 -11.50 15.47
N ASN A 99 23.29 -12.65 14.80
CA ASN A 99 22.00 -13.29 14.54
C ASN A 99 21.27 -13.66 15.85
N GLU A 100 22.01 -14.10 16.87
CA GLU A 100 21.44 -14.44 18.18
C GLU A 100 20.90 -13.18 18.90
N GLU A 101 21.64 -12.06 18.82
CA GLU A 101 21.17 -10.78 19.36
C GLU A 101 19.91 -10.28 18.63
N LYS A 102 19.84 -10.48 17.31
CA LYS A 102 18.66 -10.12 16.51
C LYS A 102 17.44 -10.95 16.86
N GLU A 103 17.60 -12.26 17.08
CA GLU A 103 16.49 -13.13 17.50
C GLU A 103 15.91 -12.69 18.85
N LYS A 104 16.78 -12.46 19.85
CA LYS A 104 16.37 -11.96 21.18
C LYS A 104 15.70 -10.59 21.09
N ALA A 105 16.22 -9.70 20.25
CA ALA A 105 15.63 -8.37 20.05
C ALA A 105 14.25 -8.47 19.38
N VAL A 106 14.09 -9.32 18.35
CA VAL A 106 12.81 -9.50 17.67
C VAL A 106 11.73 -9.97 18.64
N GLU A 107 12.06 -10.88 19.56
CA GLU A 107 11.13 -11.36 20.59
C GLU A 107 10.80 -10.27 21.62
N TYR A 108 11.80 -9.56 22.14
CA TYR A 108 11.61 -8.50 23.13
C TYR A 108 10.77 -7.33 22.59
N PHE A 109 10.99 -6.93 21.34
CA PHE A 109 10.32 -5.77 20.73
C PHE A 109 8.98 -6.10 20.05
N ILE A 110 8.41 -7.30 20.25
CA ILE A 110 7.00 -7.59 19.87
C ILE A 110 6.06 -6.68 20.67
N ASP A 111 6.28 -6.62 21.99
CA ASP A 111 5.42 -5.89 22.93
C ASP A 111 6.05 -4.57 23.40
N ASN A 112 7.32 -4.32 23.05
CA ASN A 112 8.06 -3.12 23.45
C ASN A 112 8.22 -2.12 22.30
N LYS A 113 8.16 -0.83 22.62
CA LYS A 113 8.32 0.24 21.62
C LYS A 113 9.76 0.24 21.08
N VAL A 114 9.90 0.05 19.77
CA VAL A 114 11.19 0.22 19.08
C VAL A 114 11.52 1.71 18.97
N THR A 115 12.60 2.11 19.62
CA THR A 115 13.25 3.42 19.45
C THR A 115 14.75 3.19 19.45
N PHE A 116 15.53 4.09 18.86
CA PHE A 116 16.99 3.95 18.85
C PHE A 116 17.56 3.82 20.26
N SER A 117 17.06 4.60 21.23
CA SER A 117 17.49 4.55 22.64
C SER A 117 17.18 3.20 23.28
N ASN A 118 15.97 2.67 23.08
CA ASN A 118 15.57 1.40 23.70
C ASN A 118 16.38 0.22 23.13
N VAL A 119 16.62 0.22 21.80
CA VAL A 119 17.42 -0.82 21.15
C VAL A 119 18.88 -0.73 21.60
N SER A 120 19.42 0.48 21.72
CA SER A 120 20.79 0.70 22.23
C SER A 120 20.95 0.17 23.66
N GLN A 121 20.00 0.46 24.54
CA GLN A 121 20.01 -0.04 25.91
C GLN A 121 19.90 -1.57 25.95
N PHE A 122 18.99 -2.16 25.16
CA PHE A 122 18.83 -3.60 25.05
C PHE A 122 20.13 -4.29 24.62
N ILE A 123 20.80 -3.76 23.59
CA ILE A 123 22.09 -4.30 23.11
C ILE A 123 23.18 -4.18 24.18
N ALA A 124 23.23 -3.08 24.93
CA ALA A 124 24.19 -2.93 26.02
C ALA A 124 23.92 -3.94 27.16
N GLU A 125 22.66 -4.20 27.49
CA GLU A 125 22.27 -5.16 28.54
C GLU A 125 22.59 -6.61 28.19
N ILE A 126 22.44 -7.02 26.93
CA ILE A 126 22.76 -8.39 26.48
C ILE A 126 24.25 -8.63 26.31
N ARG A 127 25.06 -7.58 26.01
CA ARG A 127 26.52 -7.68 25.84
C ARG A 127 27.32 -7.54 27.13
N ASN A 128 26.76 -6.87 28.14
CA ASN A 128 27.38 -6.72 29.47
C ASN A 128 27.02 -7.87 30.43
N LYS A 129 26.29 -8.87 29.95
CA LYS A 129 26.08 -10.17 30.63
C LYS A 129 27.03 -11.20 30.07
#